data_AF-A0A821M3H1-F1
#
_entry.id   AF-A0A821M3H1-F1
#
_cell.length_a   1.000
_cell.length_b   1.000
_cell.length_c   1.000
_cell.angle_alpha   90.00
_cell.angle_beta   90.00
_cell.angle_gamma   90.00
#
_symmetry.space_group_name_H-M   'P 1'
#
loop_
_entity.id
_entity.type
_entity.pdbx_description
1 polymer ?
#
loop_
_entity_poly.entity_id
_entity_poly.type
_entity_poly.pdbx_seq_one_letter_code
_entity_poly.pdbx_strand_id
1 'polypeptide(L)'
;MTNKSKVENKFQYIPPKNDFKGLIIAFIIFLLFILFWYHALFQIKFTKTSWFDIMGTFFILEFLYTGLFITCHDAMHGVITHRYRRLNYVIGYVCFSAYAWFDYRYMYEKHWRHHKHTGIVNDDPDYHNGRSIGFFSWYLHFLWEYASIKQAIKMTIWVSTLLLIFSVPLINILTYMLVCGLCSSFRLFYFGTYIPHRPEMINGKFEKTMPWEKSKSSNLNRLISFLCCYHFDYHWEHHRWPYAPWWDLWKCKEIMKKMNHL
;
A
#
# COMPACT_ATOMS: atom_id res chain seq x y z
N MET A 1 14.45 -29.88 20.11
CA MET A 1 13.73 -29.23 19.00
C MET A 1 12.80 -30.24 18.35
N THR A 2 11.49 -29.99 18.35
CA THR A 2 10.49 -30.85 17.70
C THR A 2 10.70 -30.90 16.18
N ASN A 3 10.25 -31.96 15.50
CA ASN A 3 10.42 -32.10 14.05
C ASN A 3 9.79 -30.91 13.28
N LYS A 4 8.67 -30.36 13.80
CA LYS A 4 8.00 -29.15 13.29
C LYS A 4 8.89 -27.89 13.38
N SER A 5 9.60 -27.69 14.50
CA SER A 5 10.52 -26.54 14.66
C SER A 5 11.73 -26.58 13.72
N LYS A 6 12.19 -27.78 13.32
CA LYS A 6 13.28 -27.93 12.34
C LYS A 6 12.83 -27.61 10.92
N VAL A 7 11.61 -28.01 10.55
CA VAL A 7 11.02 -27.70 9.23
C VAL A 7 10.73 -26.20 9.12
N GLU A 8 10.15 -25.58 10.15
CA GLU A 8 9.87 -24.13 10.16
C GLU A 8 11.15 -23.27 10.08
N ASN A 9 12.27 -23.71 10.66
CA ASN A 9 13.55 -23.03 10.53
C ASN A 9 14.19 -23.16 9.14
N LYS A 10 13.85 -24.21 8.38
CA LYS A 10 14.38 -24.41 7.02
C LYS A 10 13.72 -23.49 5.99
N PHE A 11 12.48 -23.08 6.23
CA PHE A 11 11.68 -22.26 5.32
C PHE A 11 11.42 -20.88 5.90
N GLN A 12 12.49 -20.09 6.04
CA GLN A 12 12.40 -18.69 6.47
C GLN A 12 12.84 -17.77 5.33
N TYR A 13 12.16 -16.64 5.21
CA TYR A 13 12.67 -15.54 4.40
C TYR A 13 13.95 -14.99 5.03
N ILE A 14 14.95 -14.70 4.20
CA ILE A 14 16.24 -14.15 4.63
C ILE A 14 16.38 -12.73 4.07
N PRO A 15 16.47 -11.69 4.92
CA PRO A 15 16.69 -10.32 4.48
C PRO A 15 17.97 -10.13 3.67
N PRO A 16 18.02 -9.13 2.76
CA PRO A 16 19.21 -8.83 1.98
C PRO A 16 20.41 -8.39 2.85
N LYS A 17 21.61 -8.76 2.39
CA LYS A 17 22.89 -8.43 3.04
C LYS A 17 23.28 -6.94 2.96
N ASN A 18 22.59 -6.13 2.17
CA ASN A 18 22.78 -4.69 2.09
C ASN A 18 21.45 -3.98 1.81
N ASP A 19 21.42 -2.66 2.02
CA ASP A 19 20.22 -1.83 1.89
C ASP A 19 20.14 -1.09 0.53
N PHE A 20 21.13 -1.26 -0.34
CA PHE A 20 21.28 -0.48 -1.57
C PHE A 20 20.09 -0.67 -2.53
N LYS A 21 19.61 -1.91 -2.66
CA LYS A 21 18.45 -2.23 -3.51
C LYS A 21 17.19 -1.49 -3.04
N GLY A 22 16.93 -1.46 -1.74
CA GLY A 22 15.75 -0.78 -1.19
C GLY A 22 15.79 0.72 -1.42
N LEU A 23 16.97 1.34 -1.22
CA LEU A 23 17.18 2.77 -1.50
C LEU A 23 16.96 3.11 -2.98
N ILE A 24 17.51 2.31 -3.90
CA ILE A 24 17.30 2.51 -5.34
C ILE A 24 15.82 2.42 -5.70
N ILE A 25 15.11 1.41 -5.20
CA ILE A 25 13.69 1.20 -5.53
C ILE A 25 12.85 2.37 -5.02
N ALA A 26 13.03 2.78 -3.77
CA ALA A 26 12.33 3.92 -3.20
C ALA A 26 12.62 5.22 -3.97
N PHE A 27 13.88 5.44 -4.35
CA PHE A 27 14.29 6.59 -5.15
C PHE A 27 13.65 6.59 -6.54
N ILE A 28 13.66 5.46 -7.25
CA ILE A 28 13.06 5.34 -8.59
C ILE A 28 11.56 5.61 -8.54
N ILE A 29 10.83 5.01 -7.59
CA ILE A 29 9.39 5.24 -7.44
C ILE A 29 9.12 6.72 -7.21
N PHE A 30 9.85 7.36 -6.28
CA PHE A 30 9.66 8.77 -5.97
C PHE A 30 10.03 9.68 -7.15
N LEU A 31 11.14 9.41 -7.83
CA LEU A 31 11.57 10.18 -8.99
C LEU A 31 10.55 10.09 -10.13
N LEU A 32 10.10 8.88 -10.47
CA LEU A 32 9.07 8.68 -11.50
C LEU A 32 7.77 9.39 -11.12
N PHE A 33 7.37 9.30 -9.85
CA PHE A 33 6.21 10.02 -9.35
C PHE A 33 6.35 11.52 -9.60
N ILE A 34 7.45 12.15 -9.19
CA ILE A 34 7.66 13.60 -9.38
C ILE A 34 7.67 13.98 -10.86
N LEU A 35 8.30 13.18 -11.72
CA LEU A 35 8.33 13.44 -13.17
C LEU A 35 6.94 13.39 -13.80
N PHE A 36 6.17 12.32 -13.53
CA PHE A 36 4.81 12.19 -14.06
C PHE A 36 3.84 13.17 -13.42
N TRP A 37 3.99 13.47 -12.13
CA TRP A 37 3.19 14.48 -11.43
C TRP A 37 3.42 15.87 -12.02
N TYR A 38 4.68 16.23 -12.30
CA TYR A 38 5.01 17.49 -12.94
C TYR A 38 4.42 17.56 -14.36
N HIS A 39 4.61 16.51 -15.16
CA HIS A 39 4.01 16.43 -16.49
C HIS A 39 2.48 16.58 -16.44
N ALA A 40 1.83 15.84 -15.54
CA ALA A 40 0.39 15.84 -15.34
C ALA A 40 -0.17 17.21 -14.98
N LEU A 41 0.50 17.96 -14.10
CA LEU A 41 -0.01 19.24 -13.64
C LEU A 41 0.35 20.42 -14.54
N PHE A 42 1.53 20.41 -15.16
CA PHE A 42 2.06 21.59 -15.84
C PHE A 42 2.08 21.47 -17.38
N GLN A 43 2.13 20.25 -17.91
CA GLN A 43 2.32 20.03 -19.35
C GLN A 43 1.04 19.54 -20.04
N ILE A 44 0.21 18.77 -19.35
CA ILE A 44 -1.07 18.31 -19.91
C ILE A 44 -2.06 19.47 -20.04
N LYS A 45 -2.54 19.68 -21.26
CA LYS A 45 -3.62 20.63 -21.59
C LYS A 45 -4.75 19.82 -22.20
N PHE A 46 -5.82 19.55 -21.45
CA PHE A 46 -6.92 18.64 -21.87
C PHE A 46 -7.52 18.95 -23.25
N THR A 47 -7.46 20.20 -23.72
CA THR A 47 -7.97 20.60 -25.03
C THR A 47 -7.01 20.37 -26.20
N LYS A 48 -5.72 20.08 -25.93
CA LYS A 48 -4.65 20.00 -26.94
C LYS A 48 -3.81 18.72 -26.84
N THR A 49 -3.71 18.14 -25.64
CA THR A 49 -2.96 16.92 -25.39
C THR A 49 -3.73 15.72 -25.90
N SER A 50 -3.03 14.76 -26.52
CA SER A 50 -3.61 13.50 -27.00
C SER A 50 -4.26 12.72 -25.85
N TRP A 51 -5.40 12.07 -26.12
CA TRP A 51 -6.05 11.18 -25.16
C TRP A 51 -5.14 10.04 -24.68
N PHE A 52 -4.21 9.56 -25.51
CA PHE A 52 -3.25 8.53 -25.10
C PHE A 52 -2.30 9.04 -24.00
N ASP A 53 -1.88 10.29 -24.07
CA ASP A 53 -0.99 10.90 -23.07
C ASP A 53 -1.74 11.22 -21.77
N ILE A 54 -2.98 11.73 -21.88
CA ILE A 54 -3.87 11.95 -20.74
C ILE A 54 -4.12 10.63 -19.97
N MET A 55 -4.54 9.59 -20.68
CA MET A 55 -4.85 8.29 -20.06
C MET A 55 -3.58 7.56 -19.60
N GLY A 56 -2.51 7.60 -20.40
CA GLY A 56 -1.23 7.00 -20.04
C GLY A 56 -0.67 7.60 -18.76
N THR A 57 -0.62 8.93 -18.69
CA THR A 57 -0.20 9.65 -17.48
C THR A 57 -1.11 9.34 -16.30
N PHE A 58 -2.44 9.27 -16.50
CA PHE A 58 -3.38 8.94 -15.42
C PHE A 58 -3.08 7.58 -14.80
N PHE A 59 -2.98 6.51 -15.61
CA PHE A 59 -2.77 5.16 -15.09
C PHE A 59 -1.36 4.96 -14.51
N ILE A 60 -0.34 5.57 -15.12
CA ILE A 60 1.02 5.53 -14.58
C ILE A 60 1.08 6.25 -13.24
N LEU A 61 0.49 7.45 -13.15
CA LEU A 61 0.53 8.23 -11.92
C LEU A 61 -0.29 7.57 -10.81
N GLU A 62 -1.45 7.00 -11.12
CA GLU A 62 -2.25 6.22 -10.18
C GLU A 62 -1.47 4.99 -9.65
N PHE A 63 -0.72 4.29 -10.50
CA PHE A 63 0.18 3.21 -10.08
C PHE A 63 1.39 3.69 -9.26
N LEU A 64 1.90 4.88 -9.54
CA LEU A 64 2.98 5.50 -8.76
C LEU A 64 2.49 6.03 -7.41
N TYR A 65 1.26 6.54 -7.32
CA TYR A 65 0.61 6.83 -6.03
C TYR A 65 0.57 5.56 -5.16
N THR A 66 0.13 4.43 -5.73
CA THR A 66 0.18 3.15 -5.01
C THR A 66 1.61 2.84 -4.58
N GLY A 67 2.60 3.04 -5.45
CA GLY A 67 4.03 2.86 -5.14
C GLY A 67 4.53 3.74 -3.99
N LEU A 68 4.10 5.00 -3.90
CA LEU A 68 4.43 5.88 -2.76
C LEU A 68 3.88 5.33 -1.44
N PHE A 69 2.64 4.85 -1.43
CA PHE A 69 2.05 4.24 -0.25
C PHE A 69 2.78 2.96 0.15
N ILE A 70 3.05 2.07 -0.82
CA ILE A 70 3.79 0.82 -0.59
C ILE A 70 5.20 1.09 -0.07
N THR A 71 5.87 2.12 -0.60
CA THR A 71 7.17 2.57 -0.09
C THR A 71 7.05 3.06 1.36
N CYS A 72 6.01 3.86 1.67
CA CYS A 72 5.74 4.28 3.05
C CYS A 72 5.48 3.09 3.98
N HIS A 73 4.67 2.12 3.55
CA HIS A 73 4.42 0.90 4.28
C HIS A 73 5.72 0.13 4.58
N ASP A 74 6.57 -0.10 3.57
CA ASP A 74 7.85 -0.78 3.76
C ASP A 74 8.79 0.00 4.68
N ALA A 75 8.71 1.34 4.68
CA ALA A 75 9.37 2.16 5.68
C ALA A 75 8.84 1.93 7.10
N MET A 76 7.53 1.74 7.29
CA MET A 76 6.95 1.40 8.59
C MET A 76 7.43 0.04 9.11
N HIS A 77 7.67 -0.91 8.20
CA HIS A 77 8.31 -2.19 8.52
C HIS A 77 9.82 -2.10 8.73
N GLY A 78 10.45 -1.02 8.28
CA GLY A 78 11.90 -0.87 8.33
C GLY A 78 12.63 -1.71 7.29
N VAL A 79 11.97 -2.06 6.17
CA VAL A 79 12.49 -2.99 5.16
C VAL A 79 13.05 -2.30 3.92
N ILE A 80 12.94 -0.96 3.81
CA ILE A 80 13.71 -0.21 2.81
C ILE A 80 15.20 -0.27 3.17
N THR A 81 15.50 -0.02 4.44
CA THR A 81 16.86 -0.20 4.98
C THR A 81 16.80 -0.97 6.30
N HIS A 82 17.34 -2.18 6.32
CA HIS A 82 17.30 -3.01 7.53
C HIS A 82 18.25 -2.48 8.62
N ARG A 83 19.26 -1.68 8.25
CA ARG A 83 20.31 -1.20 9.17
C ARG A 83 20.04 0.21 9.68
N TYR A 84 19.25 1.02 8.96
CA TYR A 84 19.10 2.45 9.23
C TYR A 84 17.64 2.85 9.43
N ARG A 85 17.10 2.60 10.63
CA ARG A 85 15.70 2.91 10.96
C ARG A 85 15.31 4.38 10.75
N ARG A 86 16.22 5.33 11.01
CA ARG A 86 15.98 6.77 10.76
C ARG A 86 15.75 7.06 9.28
N LEU A 87 16.45 6.36 8.39
CA LEU A 87 16.32 6.56 6.95
C LEU A 87 14.96 6.07 6.44
N ASN A 88 14.48 4.93 6.96
CA ASN A 88 13.09 4.50 6.70
C ASN A 88 12.09 5.58 7.12
N TYR A 89 12.20 6.12 8.33
CA TYR A 89 11.30 7.18 8.80
C TYR A 89 11.27 8.38 7.84
N VAL A 90 12.43 8.87 7.40
CA VAL A 90 12.51 10.01 6.47
C VAL A 90 11.89 9.66 5.12
N ILE A 91 12.25 8.50 4.54
CA ILE A 91 11.73 8.07 3.24
C ILE A 91 10.21 7.90 3.30
N GLY A 92 9.71 7.19 4.31
CA GLY A 92 8.29 6.98 4.50
C GLY A 92 7.54 8.29 4.70
N TYR A 93 8.05 9.20 5.54
CA TYR A 93 7.47 10.53 5.74
C TYR A 93 7.39 11.32 4.42
N VAL A 94 8.45 11.32 3.62
CA VAL A 94 8.50 12.04 2.34
C VAL A 94 7.51 11.44 1.33
N CYS A 95 7.56 10.12 1.10
CA CYS A 95 6.66 9.45 0.17
C CYS A 95 5.19 9.64 0.54
N PHE A 96 4.88 9.61 1.82
CA PHE A 96 3.50 9.71 2.29
C PHE A 96 2.97 11.14 2.35
N SER A 97 3.87 12.11 2.58
CA SER A 97 3.56 13.52 2.39
C SER A 97 3.26 13.81 0.92
N ALA A 98 4.06 13.27 -0.01
CA ALA A 98 3.81 13.38 -1.45
C ALA A 98 2.51 12.70 -1.89
N TYR A 99 2.10 11.62 -1.22
CA TYR A 99 0.82 10.96 -1.49
C TYR A 99 -0.37 11.90 -1.20
N ALA A 100 -0.52 12.37 0.04
CA ALA A 100 -1.61 13.29 0.40
C ALA A 100 -1.41 13.99 1.76
N TRP A 101 -0.18 14.35 2.14
CA TRP A 101 0.11 15.02 3.43
C TRP A 101 -0.35 14.28 4.69
N PHE A 102 -0.51 12.97 4.61
CA PHE A 102 -0.91 12.14 5.74
C PHE A 102 0.15 12.14 6.85
N ASP A 103 -0.27 11.82 8.08
CA ASP A 103 0.62 11.75 9.24
C ASP A 103 1.31 10.37 9.32
N TYR A 104 2.61 10.33 9.02
CA TYR A 104 3.38 9.08 9.02
C TYR A 104 3.33 8.35 10.37
N ARG A 105 3.39 9.07 11.50
CA ARG A 105 3.42 8.43 12.82
C ARG A 105 2.07 7.80 13.14
N TYR A 106 0.98 8.51 12.82
CA TYR A 106 -0.36 7.99 13.01
C TYR A 106 -0.57 6.69 12.23
N MET A 107 -0.11 6.63 10.98
CA MET A 107 -0.26 5.39 10.21
C MET A 107 0.67 4.30 10.65
N TYR A 108 1.91 4.62 11.03
CA TYR A 108 2.81 3.63 11.63
C TYR A 108 2.13 2.93 12.81
N GLU A 109 1.51 3.69 13.71
CA GLU A 109 0.82 3.14 14.88
C GLU A 109 -0.40 2.28 14.49
N LYS A 110 -1.21 2.72 13.51
CA LYS A 110 -2.35 1.92 13.00
C LYS A 110 -1.93 0.66 12.27
N HIS A 111 -0.92 0.77 11.42
CA HIS A 111 -0.39 -0.33 10.64
C HIS A 111 0.15 -1.46 11.54
N TRP A 112 0.90 -1.11 12.58
CA TRP A 112 1.35 -2.10 13.56
C TRP A 112 0.21 -2.63 14.44
N ARG A 113 -0.87 -1.85 14.66
CA ARG A 113 -2.07 -2.34 15.32
C ARG A 113 -2.80 -3.38 14.46
N HIS A 114 -2.90 -3.16 13.15
CA HIS A 114 -3.41 -4.14 12.19
C HIS A 114 -2.61 -5.43 12.26
N HIS A 115 -1.28 -5.39 12.17
CA HIS A 115 -0.44 -6.59 12.30
C HIS A 115 -0.58 -7.33 13.64
N LYS A 116 -0.79 -6.60 14.74
CA LYS A 116 -0.91 -7.21 16.07
C LYS A 116 -2.27 -7.85 16.31
N HIS A 117 -3.33 -7.28 15.74
CA HIS A 117 -4.71 -7.67 16.03
C HIS A 117 -5.49 -8.07 14.76
N THR A 118 -4.81 -8.53 13.71
CA THR A 118 -5.40 -8.79 12.39
C THR A 118 -6.73 -9.54 12.48
N GLY A 119 -7.78 -8.96 11.91
CA GLY A 119 -9.12 -9.53 11.87
C GLY A 119 -9.83 -9.66 13.22
N ILE A 120 -9.39 -8.91 14.24
CA ILE A 120 -10.11 -8.74 15.51
C ILE A 120 -10.96 -7.47 15.44
N VAL A 121 -12.28 -7.64 15.61
CA VAL A 121 -13.25 -6.54 15.57
C VAL A 121 -12.91 -5.47 16.61
N ASN A 122 -12.95 -4.20 16.22
CA ASN A 122 -12.62 -3.00 17.02
C ASN A 122 -11.13 -2.78 17.32
N ASP A 123 -10.29 -3.82 17.27
CA ASP A 123 -8.85 -3.68 17.53
C ASP A 123 -8.03 -3.49 16.26
N ASP A 124 -8.43 -4.15 15.16
CA ASP A 124 -7.81 -3.97 13.85
C ASP A 124 -8.45 -2.79 13.09
N PRO A 125 -7.70 -1.69 12.83
CA PRO A 125 -8.23 -0.53 12.12
C PRO A 125 -8.66 -0.85 10.67
N ASP A 126 -8.13 -1.92 10.10
CA ASP A 126 -8.45 -2.35 8.74
C ASP A 126 -9.63 -3.34 8.71
N TYR A 127 -10.11 -3.81 9.86
CA TYR A 127 -11.17 -4.79 9.97
C TYR A 127 -12.49 -4.17 10.45
N HIS A 128 -13.42 -4.00 9.52
CA HIS A 128 -14.58 -3.16 9.78
C HIS A 128 -15.60 -3.73 10.79
N ASN A 129 -15.87 -5.05 10.81
CA ASN A 129 -16.74 -5.68 11.83
C ASN A 129 -17.01 -7.20 11.71
N GLY A 130 -16.42 -7.92 10.74
CA GLY A 130 -16.64 -9.36 10.57
C GLY A 130 -18.09 -9.79 10.25
N ARG A 131 -19.01 -8.87 9.95
CA ARG A 131 -20.42 -9.17 9.66
C ARG A 131 -20.91 -8.29 8.51
N SER A 132 -20.67 -8.76 7.29
CA SER A 132 -21.18 -8.21 6.01
C SER A 132 -21.66 -6.76 6.06
N ILE A 133 -20.72 -5.84 5.97
CA ILE A 133 -21.00 -4.54 5.41
C ILE A 133 -20.59 -4.59 3.93
N GLY A 134 -21.42 -4.04 3.05
CA GLY A 134 -21.14 -3.97 1.62
C GLY A 134 -19.77 -3.33 1.37
N PHE A 135 -19.06 -3.84 0.35
CA PHE A 135 -17.71 -3.43 -0.02
C PHE A 135 -17.43 -1.91 0.12
N PHE A 136 -18.34 -1.07 -0.40
CA PHE A 136 -18.17 0.39 -0.37
C PHE A 136 -18.19 1.00 1.03
N SER A 137 -19.01 0.50 1.94
CA SER A 137 -19.05 1.06 3.30
C SER A 137 -17.79 0.67 4.09
N TRP A 138 -17.21 -0.51 3.84
CA TRP A 138 -15.88 -0.82 4.38
C TRP A 138 -14.81 0.09 3.76
N TYR A 139 -14.85 0.32 2.45
CA TYR A 139 -13.91 1.25 1.81
C TYR A 139 -14.01 2.67 2.39
N LEU A 140 -15.22 3.18 2.62
CA LEU A 140 -15.42 4.50 3.25
C LEU A 140 -14.96 4.53 4.70
N HIS A 141 -15.22 3.48 5.48
CA HIS A 141 -14.68 3.34 6.83
C HIS A 141 -13.15 3.37 6.82
N PHE A 142 -12.53 2.62 5.90
CA PHE A 142 -11.08 2.63 5.71
C PHE A 142 -10.59 4.04 5.39
N LEU A 143 -11.15 4.74 4.40
CA LEU A 143 -10.73 6.13 4.12
C LEU A 143 -10.86 7.05 5.33
N TRP A 144 -11.97 6.95 6.08
CA TRP A 144 -12.22 7.78 7.26
C TRP A 144 -11.26 7.48 8.42
N GLU A 145 -10.96 6.19 8.64
CA GLU A 145 -10.05 5.74 9.67
C GLU A 145 -8.66 6.36 9.50
N TYR A 146 -8.21 6.55 8.26
CA TYR A 146 -6.88 7.07 7.97
C TYR A 146 -6.85 8.61 7.72
N ALA A 147 -8.00 9.26 7.61
CA ALA A 147 -8.11 10.70 7.40
C ALA A 147 -7.91 11.52 8.68
N SER A 148 -7.41 12.75 8.55
CA SER A 148 -7.32 13.69 9.68
C SER A 148 -7.58 15.14 9.27
N ILE A 149 -8.06 15.96 10.23
CA ILE A 149 -8.29 17.40 10.03
C ILE A 149 -6.97 18.12 9.69
N LYS A 150 -5.86 17.75 10.35
CA LYS A 150 -4.53 18.33 10.09
C LYS A 150 -4.09 18.09 8.65
N GLN A 151 -4.31 16.87 8.15
CA GLN A 151 -4.06 16.54 6.75
C GLN A 151 -4.95 17.35 5.82
N ALA A 152 -6.25 17.46 6.11
CA ALA A 152 -7.19 18.23 5.29
C ALA A 152 -6.74 19.69 5.16
N ILE A 153 -6.31 20.32 6.25
CA ILE A 153 -5.76 21.69 6.24
C ILE A 153 -4.52 21.78 5.34
N LYS A 154 -3.55 20.85 5.48
CA LYS A 154 -2.33 20.83 4.65
C LYS A 154 -2.66 20.65 3.17
N MET A 155 -3.58 19.74 2.84
CA MET A 155 -4.05 19.52 1.47
C MET A 155 -4.73 20.76 0.90
N THR A 156 -5.57 21.45 1.66
CA THR A 156 -6.21 22.70 1.23
C THR A 156 -5.21 23.80 0.95
N ILE A 157 -4.19 23.98 1.81
CA ILE A 157 -3.11 24.94 1.59
C ILE A 157 -2.34 24.56 0.31
N TRP A 158 -2.00 23.28 0.15
CA TRP A 158 -1.24 22.79 -0.99
C TRP A 158 -1.99 22.96 -2.32
N VAL A 159 -3.26 22.56 -2.37
CA VAL A 159 -4.12 22.74 -3.55
C VAL A 159 -4.33 24.22 -3.87
N SER A 160 -4.58 25.06 -2.85
CA SER A 160 -4.68 26.51 -3.05
C SER A 160 -3.38 27.11 -3.59
N THR A 161 -2.22 26.63 -3.13
CA THR A 161 -0.90 27.04 -3.64
C THR A 161 -0.76 26.69 -5.12
N LEU A 162 -1.08 25.44 -5.51
CA LEU A 162 -1.01 25.00 -6.90
C LEU A 162 -1.96 25.80 -7.80
N LEU A 163 -3.18 26.05 -7.34
CA LEU A 163 -4.20 26.77 -8.10
C LEU A 163 -3.87 28.27 -8.24
N LEU A 164 -3.54 28.94 -7.13
CA LEU A 164 -3.45 30.40 -7.07
C LEU A 164 -2.05 30.94 -7.37
N ILE A 165 -0.99 30.23 -6.96
CA ILE A 165 0.39 30.69 -7.11
C ILE A 165 1.01 30.10 -8.37
N PHE A 166 0.84 28.80 -8.58
CA PHE A 166 1.41 28.10 -9.74
C PHE A 166 0.48 28.06 -10.95
N SER A 167 -0.74 28.60 -10.83
CA SER A 167 -1.75 28.66 -11.90
C SER A 167 -2.03 27.30 -12.55
N VAL A 168 -1.92 26.22 -11.78
CA VAL A 168 -2.24 24.87 -12.26
C VAL A 168 -3.75 24.79 -12.52
N PRO A 169 -4.19 24.33 -13.70
CA PRO A 169 -5.61 24.22 -14.00
C PRO A 169 -6.32 23.30 -13.00
N LEU A 170 -7.49 23.73 -12.51
CA LEU A 170 -8.27 22.95 -11.53
C LEU A 170 -8.56 21.53 -12.04
N ILE A 171 -8.85 21.37 -13.33
CA ILE A 171 -9.10 20.06 -13.92
C ILE A 171 -7.90 19.11 -13.78
N ASN A 172 -6.66 19.60 -13.93
CA ASN A 172 -5.47 18.79 -13.75
C ASN A 172 -5.31 18.36 -12.29
N ILE A 173 -5.55 19.27 -11.33
CA ILE A 173 -5.51 18.94 -9.89
C ILE A 173 -6.57 17.88 -9.56
N LEU A 174 -7.81 18.07 -10.00
CA LEU A 174 -8.90 17.14 -9.74
C LEU A 174 -8.62 15.76 -10.37
N THR A 175 -8.20 15.71 -11.63
CA THR A 175 -7.93 14.43 -12.30
C THR A 175 -6.71 13.71 -11.72
N TYR A 176 -5.58 14.40 -11.61
CA TYR A 176 -4.30 13.74 -11.35
C TYR A 176 -3.90 13.69 -9.88
N MET A 177 -4.47 14.51 -9.01
CA MET A 177 -4.22 14.40 -7.56
C MET A 177 -5.39 13.74 -6.85
N LEU A 178 -6.61 14.26 -7.02
CA LEU A 178 -7.78 13.73 -6.31
C LEU A 178 -8.20 12.37 -6.88
N VAL A 179 -8.51 12.28 -8.17
CA VAL A 179 -9.04 11.04 -8.76
C VAL A 179 -7.97 9.95 -8.82
N CYS A 180 -6.75 10.23 -9.29
CA CYS A 180 -5.65 9.25 -9.21
C CYS A 180 -5.38 8.78 -7.76
N GLY A 181 -5.36 9.70 -6.79
CA GLY A 181 -5.15 9.36 -5.39
C GLY A 181 -6.24 8.46 -4.81
N LEU A 182 -7.52 8.71 -5.17
CA LEU A 182 -8.66 7.88 -4.77
C LEU A 182 -8.67 6.51 -5.47
N CYS A 183 -8.29 6.45 -6.75
CA CYS A 183 -8.15 5.17 -7.47
C CYS A 183 -7.01 4.33 -6.86
N SER A 184 -5.89 4.97 -6.52
CA SER A 184 -4.79 4.31 -5.80
C SER A 184 -5.21 3.79 -4.43
N SER A 185 -5.95 4.57 -3.63
CA SER A 185 -6.45 4.09 -2.33
C SER A 185 -7.46 2.95 -2.49
N PHE A 186 -8.27 2.98 -3.55
CA PHE A 186 -9.16 1.87 -3.89
C PHE A 186 -8.36 0.60 -4.21
N ARG A 187 -7.29 0.70 -5.02
CA ARG A 187 -6.41 -0.45 -5.34
C ARG A 187 -5.79 -1.02 -4.06
N LEU A 188 -5.22 -0.17 -3.21
CA LEU A 188 -4.61 -0.56 -1.95
C LEU A 188 -5.61 -1.28 -1.05
N PHE A 189 -6.80 -0.67 -0.86
CA PHE A 189 -7.87 -1.28 -0.08
C PHE A 189 -8.30 -2.62 -0.68
N TYR A 190 -8.54 -2.69 -1.98
CA TYR A 190 -9.06 -3.91 -2.61
C TYR A 190 -8.09 -5.09 -2.47
N PHE A 191 -6.83 -4.91 -2.89
CA PHE A 191 -5.84 -5.99 -2.91
C PHE A 191 -5.12 -6.21 -1.58
N GLY A 192 -4.93 -5.15 -0.79
CA GLY A 192 -4.20 -5.18 0.48
C GLY A 192 -5.08 -5.37 1.72
N THR A 193 -6.37 -5.08 1.64
CA THR A 193 -7.26 -5.13 2.82
C THR A 193 -8.49 -6.00 2.60
N TYR A 194 -9.33 -5.68 1.62
CA TYR A 194 -10.62 -6.32 1.41
C TYR A 194 -10.48 -7.78 1.00
N ILE A 195 -9.75 -8.09 -0.07
CA ILE A 195 -9.61 -9.49 -0.51
C ILE A 195 -8.88 -10.35 0.53
N PRO A 196 -7.76 -9.89 1.14
CA PRO A 196 -7.07 -10.67 2.16
C PRO A 196 -7.89 -10.95 3.41
N HIS A 197 -8.66 -9.96 3.89
CA HIS A 197 -9.29 -10.02 5.22
C HIS A 197 -10.81 -10.17 5.20
N ARG A 198 -11.46 -10.26 4.02
CA ARG A 198 -12.90 -10.53 3.97
C ARG A 198 -13.21 -11.91 4.57
N PRO A 199 -14.06 -11.98 5.61
CA PRO A 199 -14.41 -13.24 6.25
C PRO A 199 -15.19 -14.14 5.29
N GLU A 200 -15.02 -15.45 5.44
CA GLU A 200 -15.81 -16.43 4.71
C GLU A 200 -17.16 -16.65 5.36
N MET A 201 -18.16 -16.98 4.53
CA MET A 201 -19.43 -17.49 5.01
C MET A 201 -19.30 -18.99 5.20
N ILE A 202 -19.41 -19.44 6.45
CA ILE A 202 -19.43 -20.86 6.80
C ILE A 202 -20.79 -21.16 7.43
N ASN A 203 -21.54 -22.09 6.84
CA ASN A 203 -22.88 -22.48 7.30
C ASN A 203 -23.84 -21.29 7.50
N GLY A 204 -23.82 -20.33 6.56
CA GLY A 204 -24.69 -19.15 6.59
C GLY A 204 -24.32 -18.09 7.63
N LYS A 205 -23.15 -18.21 8.30
CA LYS A 205 -22.64 -17.22 9.25
C LYS A 205 -21.23 -16.77 8.86
N PHE A 206 -20.93 -15.49 9.01
CA PHE A 206 -19.57 -15.00 8.87
C PHE A 206 -18.73 -15.45 10.06
N GLU A 207 -17.48 -15.84 9.78
CA GLU A 207 -16.51 -16.04 10.85
C GLU A 207 -16.33 -14.75 11.67
N LYS A 208 -16.28 -14.89 13.00
CA LYS A 208 -16.20 -13.76 13.93
C LYS A 208 -14.80 -13.13 13.99
N THR A 209 -13.76 -13.88 13.61
CA THR A 209 -12.36 -13.44 13.62
C THR A 209 -11.63 -13.94 12.39
N MET A 210 -10.72 -13.13 11.87
CA MET A 210 -9.88 -13.43 10.70
C MET A 210 -8.39 -13.21 11.02
N PRO A 211 -7.78 -14.07 11.87
CA PRO A 211 -6.36 -13.94 12.19
C PRO A 211 -5.50 -14.01 10.92
N TRP A 212 -4.29 -13.46 10.96
CA TRP A 212 -3.44 -13.30 9.77
C TRP A 212 -3.13 -14.64 9.07
N GLU A 213 -3.13 -15.76 9.81
CA GLU A 213 -2.94 -17.10 9.23
C GLU A 213 -4.06 -17.50 8.26
N LYS A 214 -5.23 -16.86 8.36
CA LYS A 214 -6.38 -17.03 7.46
C LYS A 214 -6.43 -15.95 6.36
N SER A 215 -5.51 -14.99 6.35
CA SER A 215 -5.46 -13.98 5.30
C SER A 215 -5.28 -14.65 3.94
N LYS A 216 -6.02 -14.17 2.95
CA LYS A 216 -5.99 -14.73 1.60
C LYS A 216 -4.83 -14.14 0.82
N SER A 217 -4.13 -15.01 0.09
CA SER A 217 -3.14 -14.61 -0.90
C SER A 217 -3.57 -15.05 -2.30
N SER A 218 -3.29 -14.21 -3.29
CA SER A 218 -3.54 -14.55 -4.69
C SER A 218 -2.63 -15.70 -5.16
N ASN A 219 -3.06 -16.35 -6.24
CA ASN A 219 -2.26 -17.31 -7.01
C ASN A 219 -1.72 -16.70 -8.30
N LEU A 220 -1.75 -15.37 -8.44
CA LEU A 220 -1.29 -14.66 -9.63
C LEU A 220 0.22 -14.85 -9.80
N ASN A 221 0.67 -14.83 -11.06
CA ASN A 221 2.10 -14.81 -11.34
C ASN A 221 2.74 -13.48 -10.89
N ARG A 222 4.07 -13.46 -10.83
CA ARG A 222 4.83 -12.31 -10.33
C ARG A 222 4.48 -11.00 -11.06
N LEU A 223 4.44 -10.99 -12.38
CA LEU A 223 4.18 -9.75 -13.12
C LEU A 223 2.79 -9.19 -12.83
N ILE A 224 1.76 -10.04 -12.84
CA ILE A 224 0.39 -9.59 -12.61
C ILE A 224 0.19 -9.13 -11.16
N SER A 225 0.76 -9.85 -10.19
CA SER A 225 0.73 -9.46 -8.77
C SER A 225 1.41 -8.10 -8.51
N PHE A 226 2.53 -7.82 -9.20
CA PHE A 226 3.17 -6.49 -9.17
C PHE A 226 2.23 -5.40 -9.70
N LEU A 227 1.59 -5.64 -10.86
CA LEU A 227 0.65 -4.68 -11.46
C LEU A 227 -0.63 -4.51 -10.64
N CYS A 228 -1.06 -5.54 -9.91
CA CYS A 228 -2.21 -5.45 -9.02
C CYS A 228 -1.94 -4.54 -7.83
N CYS A 229 -0.86 -4.78 -7.08
CA CYS A 229 -0.56 -4.00 -5.88
C CYS A 229 0.87 -4.26 -5.34
N TYR A 230 1.91 -4.19 -6.18
CA TYR A 230 3.30 -4.38 -5.71
C TYR A 230 3.50 -5.67 -4.89
N HIS A 231 2.81 -6.76 -5.23
CA HIS A 231 2.81 -8.03 -4.50
C HIS A 231 2.05 -8.09 -3.16
N PHE A 232 1.30 -7.05 -2.78
CA PHE A 232 0.54 -7.06 -1.52
C PHE A 232 -0.69 -7.97 -1.55
N ASP A 233 -1.06 -8.46 -2.73
CA ASP A 233 -1.97 -9.56 -2.89
C ASP A 233 -1.39 -10.91 -2.40
N TYR A 234 -0.09 -10.98 -2.10
CA TYR A 234 0.55 -12.05 -1.31
C TYR A 234 0.52 -11.73 0.19
N HIS A 235 -0.69 -11.47 0.71
CA HIS A 235 -0.87 -10.85 2.01
C HIS A 235 -0.57 -11.78 3.19
N TRP A 236 -0.82 -13.09 3.04
CA TRP A 236 -0.42 -14.08 4.03
C TRP A 236 1.09 -14.09 4.22
N GLU A 237 1.83 -14.06 3.11
CA GLU A 237 3.29 -14.04 3.10
C GLU A 237 3.85 -12.78 3.76
N HIS A 238 3.19 -11.65 3.51
CA HIS A 238 3.46 -10.37 4.16
C HIS A 238 3.31 -10.44 5.69
N HIS A 239 2.18 -10.94 6.19
CA HIS A 239 1.97 -11.10 7.64
C HIS A 239 2.90 -12.13 8.27
N ARG A 240 3.22 -13.21 7.55
CA ARG A 240 4.16 -14.23 8.02
C ARG A 240 5.58 -13.68 8.18
N TRP A 241 6.02 -12.89 7.21
CA TRP A 241 7.35 -12.29 7.17
C TRP A 241 7.25 -10.78 6.99
N PRO A 242 6.85 -10.02 8.03
CA PRO A 242 6.69 -8.56 7.96
C PRO A 242 8.03 -7.82 7.77
N TYR A 243 9.13 -8.55 7.73
CA TYR A 243 10.46 -8.07 7.42
C TYR A 243 10.88 -8.36 5.97
N ALA A 244 9.97 -8.87 5.14
CA ALA A 244 10.16 -9.01 3.70
C ALA A 244 9.66 -7.73 3.00
N PRO A 245 10.50 -7.06 2.19
CA PRO A 245 10.06 -5.94 1.37
C PRO A 245 9.23 -6.42 0.18
N TRP A 246 8.41 -5.52 -0.35
CA TRP A 246 7.45 -5.83 -1.41
C TRP A 246 8.09 -6.52 -2.62
N TRP A 247 9.28 -6.08 -3.03
CA TRP A 247 9.99 -6.60 -4.21
C TRP A 247 10.54 -8.02 -4.04
N ASP A 248 10.46 -8.58 -2.84
CA ASP A 248 10.86 -9.95 -2.52
C ASP A 248 9.68 -10.81 -1.99
N LEU A 249 8.45 -10.28 -1.87
CA LEU A 249 7.27 -11.06 -1.45
C LEU A 249 6.98 -12.26 -2.37
N TRP A 250 7.29 -12.18 -3.65
CA TRP A 250 7.19 -13.32 -4.57
C TRP A 250 8.14 -14.48 -4.17
N LYS A 251 9.29 -14.20 -3.54
CA LYS A 251 10.18 -15.24 -2.99
C LYS A 251 9.54 -15.89 -1.78
N CYS A 252 8.89 -15.10 -0.91
CA CYS A 252 8.11 -15.62 0.20
C CYS A 252 7.00 -16.56 -0.28
N LYS A 253 6.34 -16.21 -1.39
CA LYS A 253 5.35 -17.08 -2.06
C LYS A 253 5.94 -18.42 -2.49
N GLU A 254 7.15 -18.40 -3.07
CA GLU A 254 7.85 -19.64 -3.48
C GLU A 254 8.28 -20.50 -2.29
N ILE A 255 8.72 -19.88 -1.20
CA ILE A 255 9.04 -20.58 0.06
C ILE A 255 7.79 -21.30 0.58
N MET A 256 6.66 -20.59 0.64
CA MET A 256 5.38 -21.15 1.11
C MET A 256 4.91 -22.32 0.22
N LYS A 257 4.98 -22.19 -1.11
CA LYS A 257 4.64 -23.30 -2.02
C LYS A 257 5.48 -24.54 -1.72
N LYS A 258 6.80 -24.38 -1.53
CA LYS A 258 7.68 -25.51 -1.17
C LYS A 258 7.33 -26.14 0.18
N MET A 259 6.88 -25.35 1.15
CA MET A 259 6.41 -25.87 2.44
C MET A 259 5.14 -26.71 2.31
N ASN A 260 4.17 -26.29 1.49
CA ASN A 260 2.91 -27.00 1.31
C ASN A 260 3.04 -28.29 0.47
N HIS A 261 4.15 -28.47 -0.23
CA HIS A 261 4.46 -29.66 -1.01
C HIS A 261 5.28 -30.71 -0.22
N LEU A 262 5.53 -30.47 1.08
CA LEU A 262 6.15 -31.42 2.03
C LEU A 262 5.10 -32.00 2.98
#